data_AF-A0AAE2CJ47-F1
#
_entry.id   AF-A0AAE2CJ47-F1
#
_cell.length_a   1.000
_cell.length_b   1.000
_cell.length_c   1.000
_cell.angle_alpha   90.00
_cell.angle_beta   90.00
_cell.angle_gamma   90.00
#
_symmetry.space_group_name_H-M   'P 1'
#
loop_
_entity.id
_entity.type
_entity.pdbx_description
1 polymer ?
#
loop_
_entity_poly.entity_id
_entity_poly.type
_entity_poly.pdbx_seq_one_letter_code
_entity_poly.pdbx_strand_id
1 'polypeptide(L)'
;MAMTVGFPNSGAYMEKRFAGPRAVTLEGLMSGTVDITKNEWGNQVGVNGEKIQVYTEAGAKKVQWVPFAGVPSPVTWYKTYFDAPEGTNPVALRMMSMAKGMVWVNGQSIGRYWVSYNSPLGRPTQEEYHVPRAFLKPKNNLLVVFEETGGNPEKIDILTVNRDTICSIITENHPPSVNSWERKGNELRPLVKLVREAELSCPDKKVITKVEFVGFGEVDGACGAFKPGKCHSTKALKDVESLCLGKNECKVPFEKERLADAGNDTCPNVSKTLAIQVACS
;
A
#
# COMPACT_ATOMS: atom_id res chain seq x y z
N MET A 1 20.67 18.55 -0.97
CA MET A 1 19.95 17.78 0.06
C MET A 1 20.21 16.30 -0.20
N ALA A 2 20.59 15.52 0.81
CA ALA A 2 20.76 14.07 0.69
C ALA A 2 19.69 13.38 1.54
N MET A 3 19.18 12.24 1.08
CA MET A 3 17.98 11.63 1.62
C MET A 3 17.97 10.13 1.41
N THR A 4 17.36 9.42 2.35
CA THR A 4 17.17 7.97 2.34
C THR A 4 15.69 7.64 2.17
N VAL A 5 15.36 6.71 1.28
CA VAL A 5 13.99 6.20 1.10
C VAL A 5 13.93 4.78 1.64
N GLY A 6 14.02 4.68 2.97
CA GLY A 6 14.25 3.41 3.66
C GLY A 6 15.73 3.00 3.64
N PHE A 7 16.03 1.93 4.38
CA PHE A 7 17.34 1.28 4.40
C PHE A 7 17.24 -0.11 3.77
N PRO A 8 18.35 -0.66 3.23
CA PRO A 8 18.38 -2.02 2.71
C PRO A 8 17.90 -3.04 3.77
N ASN A 9 17.08 -4.01 3.35
CA ASN A 9 16.46 -5.00 4.23
C ASN A 9 16.60 -6.46 3.76
N SER A 10 17.29 -6.73 2.65
CA SER A 10 17.70 -8.07 2.23
C SER A 10 19.11 -8.09 1.62
N GLY A 11 19.89 -9.15 1.92
CA GLY A 11 21.26 -9.36 1.43
C GLY A 11 22.31 -9.48 2.54
N ALA A 12 23.51 -9.94 2.18
CA ALA A 12 24.64 -10.02 3.12
C ALA A 12 25.30 -8.64 3.33
N TYR A 13 25.77 -8.38 4.55
CA TYR A 13 26.53 -7.17 4.92
C TYR A 13 25.83 -5.83 4.63
N MET A 14 24.50 -5.78 4.80
CA MET A 14 23.71 -4.57 4.53
C MET A 14 24.09 -3.40 5.43
N GLU A 15 24.54 -3.66 6.64
CA GLU A 15 25.02 -2.67 7.60
C GLU A 15 26.25 -1.90 7.10
N LYS A 16 26.95 -2.41 6.07
CA LYS A 16 28.09 -1.74 5.43
C LYS A 16 27.71 -0.90 4.21
N ARG A 17 26.42 -0.83 3.85
CA ARG A 17 25.95 0.02 2.75
C ARG A 17 25.94 1.47 3.19
N PHE A 18 26.46 2.35 2.33
CA PHE A 18 26.51 3.78 2.58
C PHE A 18 25.33 4.50 1.91
N ALA A 19 24.87 5.59 2.52
CA ALA A 19 23.90 6.50 1.92
C ALA A 19 24.43 7.94 2.00
N GLY A 20 24.15 8.72 0.96
CA GLY A 20 24.58 10.11 0.85
C GLY A 20 25.87 10.32 0.04
N PRO A 21 26.28 11.59 -0.17
CA PRO A 21 27.47 11.94 -0.95
C PRO A 21 28.75 11.40 -0.31
N ARG A 22 29.63 10.80 -1.12
CA ARG A 22 30.92 10.24 -0.67
C ARG A 22 32.14 10.98 -1.23
N ALA A 23 32.01 11.50 -2.44
CA ALA A 23 33.04 12.26 -3.12
C ALA A 23 32.36 13.35 -3.93
N VAL A 24 33.00 14.51 -4.02
CA VAL A 24 32.50 15.67 -4.78
C VAL A 24 33.67 16.28 -5.55
N THR A 25 33.56 16.28 -6.87
CA THR A 25 34.53 16.89 -7.79
C THR A 25 33.88 18.01 -8.56
N LEU A 26 34.63 19.08 -8.79
CA LEU A 26 34.24 20.22 -9.63
C LEU A 26 35.00 20.13 -10.94
N GLU A 27 34.28 20.09 -12.05
CA GLU A 27 34.84 20.06 -13.40
C GLU A 27 34.65 21.41 -14.10
N GLY A 28 35.42 21.68 -15.16
CA GLY A 28 35.27 22.88 -15.99
C GLY A 28 35.88 24.15 -15.41
N LEU A 29 36.72 24.05 -14.37
CA LEU A 29 37.50 25.18 -13.87
C LEU A 29 38.76 25.37 -14.73
N MET A 30 39.28 26.61 -14.79
CA MET A 30 40.56 26.89 -15.46
C MET A 30 41.73 26.09 -14.86
N SER A 31 41.62 25.68 -13.60
CA SER A 31 42.58 24.83 -12.89
C SER A 31 42.43 23.33 -13.20
N GLY A 32 41.53 22.94 -14.11
CA GLY A 32 41.15 21.55 -14.34
C GLY A 32 40.15 21.03 -13.30
N THR A 33 40.05 19.70 -13.18
CA THR A 33 39.15 19.07 -12.19
C THR A 33 39.70 19.22 -10.78
N VAL A 34 38.86 19.71 -9.87
CA VAL A 34 39.20 19.93 -8.45
C VAL A 34 38.37 19.00 -7.58
N ASP A 35 39.05 18.18 -6.76
CA ASP A 35 38.40 17.36 -5.73
C ASP A 35 38.22 18.17 -4.45
N ILE A 36 36.97 18.36 -4.02
CA ILE A 36 36.62 19.10 -2.79
C ILE A 36 36.13 18.17 -1.67
N THR A 37 36.32 16.87 -1.81
CA THR A 37 35.84 15.86 -0.84
C THR A 37 36.41 16.09 0.56
N LYS A 38 37.66 16.55 0.66
CA LYS A 38 38.37 16.77 1.94
C LYS A 38 38.27 18.20 2.48
N ASN A 39 37.44 19.06 1.87
CA ASN A 39 37.20 20.40 2.37
C ASN A 39 36.39 20.38 3.68
N GLU A 40 36.24 21.53 4.33
CA GLU A 40 35.33 21.67 5.47
C GLU A 40 33.87 21.65 5.00
N TRP A 41 33.08 20.73 5.57
CA TRP A 41 31.66 20.55 5.24
C TRP A 41 30.78 20.76 6.46
N GLY A 42 29.79 21.67 6.34
CA GLY A 42 28.71 21.82 7.31
C GLY A 42 27.60 20.80 7.07
N ASN A 43 27.09 20.19 8.14
CA ASN A 43 26.00 19.22 8.08
C ASN A 43 24.80 19.69 8.89
N GLN A 44 23.61 19.58 8.31
CA GLN A 44 22.35 19.82 9.00
C GLN A 44 21.42 18.63 8.82
N VAL A 45 21.07 18.00 9.94
CA VAL A 45 20.13 16.88 9.98
C VAL A 45 18.69 17.42 9.94
N GLY A 46 17.88 16.84 9.05
CA GLY A 46 16.46 17.14 8.89
C GLY A 46 16.18 18.51 8.29
N VAL A 47 14.91 18.75 7.98
CA VAL A 47 14.42 20.07 7.55
C VAL A 47 13.88 20.86 8.75
N ASN A 48 13.92 22.19 8.68
CA ASN A 48 13.59 23.03 9.83
C ASN A 48 12.16 22.79 10.36
N GLY A 49 11.20 22.53 9.45
CA GLY A 49 9.82 22.22 9.81
C GLY A 49 9.66 20.97 10.69
N GLU A 50 10.54 19.97 10.53
CA GLU A 50 10.54 18.79 11.39
C GLU A 50 11.00 19.14 12.81
N LYS A 51 12.06 19.95 12.95
CA LYS A 51 12.61 20.35 14.25
C LYS A 51 11.60 21.10 15.11
N ILE A 52 10.80 21.96 14.50
CA ILE A 52 9.75 22.72 15.20
C ILE A 52 8.42 21.98 15.27
N GLN A 53 8.34 20.77 14.69
CA GLN A 53 7.16 19.92 14.60
C GLN A 53 5.97 20.65 13.97
N VAL A 54 6.20 21.30 12.82
CA VAL A 54 5.23 22.15 12.13
C VAL A 54 3.94 21.40 11.73
N TYR A 55 3.99 20.07 11.71
CA TYR A 55 2.86 19.16 11.50
C TYR A 55 1.90 19.03 12.71
N THR A 56 2.19 19.68 13.84
CA THR A 56 1.32 19.74 15.03
C THR A 56 0.66 21.11 15.15
N GLU A 57 -0.48 21.20 15.85
CA GLU A 57 -1.15 22.49 16.11
C GLU A 57 -0.23 23.51 16.82
N ALA A 58 0.60 23.05 17.76
CA ALA A 58 1.53 23.89 18.49
C ALA A 58 2.70 24.34 17.59
N GLY A 59 3.25 23.45 16.77
CA GLY A 59 4.34 23.77 15.85
C GLY A 59 3.91 24.67 14.69
N ALA A 60 2.70 24.45 14.15
CA ALA A 60 2.14 25.26 13.08
C ALA A 60 1.96 26.74 13.48
N LYS A 61 1.84 27.06 14.78
CA LYS A 61 1.77 28.43 15.28
C LYS A 61 3.13 29.13 15.38
N LYS A 62 4.24 28.40 15.26
CA LYS A 62 5.61 28.94 15.36
C LYS A 62 6.13 29.55 14.05
N VAL A 63 5.35 29.45 12.97
CA VAL A 63 5.73 29.94 11.64
C VAL A 63 4.62 30.79 11.05
N GLN A 64 5.02 31.70 10.15
CA GLN A 64 4.09 32.47 9.35
C GLN A 64 3.71 31.66 8.10
N TRP A 65 2.42 31.35 7.97
CA TRP A 65 1.87 30.71 6.78
C TRP A 65 1.39 31.77 5.80
N VAL A 66 1.55 31.49 4.51
CA VAL A 66 1.02 32.32 3.43
C VAL A 66 0.06 31.48 2.58
N PRO A 67 -1.00 32.08 2.01
CA PRO A 67 -1.82 31.40 1.01
C PRO A 67 -0.98 30.91 -0.17
N PHE A 68 -1.36 29.77 -0.74
CA PHE A 68 -0.69 29.25 -1.92
C PHE A 68 -0.93 30.16 -3.13
N ALA A 69 0.14 30.54 -3.82
CA ALA A 69 0.10 31.50 -4.94
C ALA A 69 -0.05 30.82 -6.32
N GLY A 70 -0.39 29.53 -6.38
CA GLY A 70 -0.56 28.78 -7.64
C GLY A 70 0.75 28.28 -8.27
N VAL A 71 1.91 28.71 -7.78
CA VAL A 71 3.23 28.27 -8.28
C VAL A 71 3.86 27.29 -7.28
N PRO A 72 3.97 26.00 -7.61
CA PRO A 72 4.66 25.03 -6.77
C PRO A 72 6.15 25.36 -6.62
N SER A 73 6.70 25.08 -5.43
CA SER A 73 8.14 25.24 -5.16
C SER A 73 8.69 24.03 -4.40
N PRO A 74 9.98 23.69 -4.59
CA PRO A 74 10.62 22.62 -3.84
C PRO A 74 10.71 22.95 -2.35
N VAL A 75 10.82 21.91 -1.51
CA VAL A 75 11.02 22.03 -0.04
C VAL A 75 9.98 22.94 0.62
N THR A 76 8.71 22.71 0.32
CA THR A 76 7.58 23.52 0.80
C THR A 76 6.74 22.74 1.81
N TRP A 77 6.25 23.44 2.83
CA TRP A 77 5.24 22.92 3.75
C TRP A 77 3.89 23.50 3.38
N TYR A 78 2.90 22.63 3.24
CA TYR A 78 1.50 22.98 3.05
C TYR A 78 0.70 22.55 4.26
N LYS A 79 -0.35 23.30 4.59
CA LYS A 79 -1.34 22.88 5.58
C LYS A 79 -2.75 23.24 5.13
N THR A 80 -3.73 22.48 5.62
CA THR A 80 -5.14 22.82 5.52
C THR A 80 -5.92 22.16 6.67
N TYR A 81 -7.20 22.50 6.79
CA TYR A 81 -8.13 21.85 7.72
C TYR A 81 -9.26 21.20 6.93
N PHE A 82 -9.70 20.03 7.37
CA PHE A 82 -10.81 19.31 6.74
C PHE A 82 -11.69 18.58 7.76
N ASP A 83 -12.95 18.36 7.39
CA ASP A 83 -13.88 17.56 8.19
C ASP A 83 -13.77 16.09 7.78
N ALA A 84 -13.96 15.18 8.74
CA ALA A 84 -13.88 13.75 8.42
C ALA A 84 -15.02 13.36 7.46
N PRO A 85 -14.73 12.60 6.39
CA PRO A 85 -15.78 12.09 5.52
C PRO A 85 -16.81 11.27 6.30
N GLU A 86 -18.06 11.27 5.88
CA GLU A 86 -19.11 10.51 6.56
C GLU A 86 -18.87 8.98 6.49
N GLY A 87 -19.57 8.24 7.34
CA GLY A 87 -19.53 6.77 7.39
C GLY A 87 -18.26 6.16 8.00
N THR A 88 -18.15 4.83 7.87
CA THR A 88 -17.08 4.01 8.48
C THR A 88 -16.01 3.57 7.47
N ASN A 89 -16.23 3.81 6.17
CA ASN A 89 -15.32 3.40 5.10
C ASN A 89 -13.89 3.93 5.33
N PRO A 90 -12.83 3.17 4.99
CA PRO A 90 -11.46 3.65 5.07
C PRO A 90 -11.27 4.97 4.31
N VAL A 91 -10.38 5.83 4.79
CA VAL A 91 -10.05 7.12 4.16
C VAL A 91 -8.68 7.04 3.51
N ALA A 92 -8.52 7.73 2.39
CA ALA A 92 -7.24 7.91 1.72
C ALA A 92 -7.10 9.34 1.19
N LEU A 93 -5.86 9.77 1.02
CA LEU A 93 -5.51 10.97 0.27
C LEU A 93 -5.04 10.56 -1.12
N ARG A 94 -5.66 11.09 -2.16
CA ARG A 94 -5.14 10.97 -3.52
C ARG A 94 -4.29 12.19 -3.82
N MET A 95 -3.03 11.94 -4.17
CA MET A 95 -1.99 12.97 -4.24
C MET A 95 -1.44 13.16 -5.65
N MET A 96 -2.24 12.90 -6.70
CA MET A 96 -1.81 12.88 -8.11
C MET A 96 -1.14 14.16 -8.61
N SER A 97 -1.45 15.30 -8.00
CA SER A 97 -0.84 16.61 -8.33
C SER A 97 0.43 16.92 -7.55
N MET A 98 0.80 16.04 -6.62
CA MET A 98 1.99 16.16 -5.79
C MET A 98 3.16 15.36 -6.38
N ALA A 99 4.36 15.52 -5.83
CA ALA A 99 5.54 14.82 -6.33
C ALA A 99 6.11 13.85 -5.28
N LYS A 100 6.76 14.38 -4.25
CA LYS A 100 7.42 13.54 -3.24
C LYS A 100 7.46 14.25 -1.90
N GLY A 101 7.24 13.51 -0.82
CA GLY A 101 7.47 14.02 0.52
C GLY A 101 6.80 13.21 1.60
N MET A 102 6.24 13.89 2.59
CA MET A 102 5.64 13.27 3.78
C MET A 102 4.33 13.94 4.17
N VAL A 103 3.43 13.17 4.78
CA VAL A 103 2.11 13.64 5.19
C VAL A 103 1.83 13.33 6.65
N TRP A 104 1.14 14.26 7.30
CA TRP A 104 0.65 14.14 8.66
C TRP A 104 -0.82 14.54 8.75
N VAL A 105 -1.57 13.83 9.59
CA VAL A 105 -2.94 14.16 9.95
C VAL A 105 -3.02 14.26 11.47
N ASN A 106 -3.44 15.42 11.99
CA ASN A 106 -3.51 15.73 13.42
C ASN A 106 -2.18 15.42 14.16
N GLY A 107 -1.04 15.74 13.55
CA GLY A 107 0.28 15.48 14.11
C GLY A 107 0.80 14.04 13.94
N GLN A 108 -0.03 13.11 13.49
CA GLN A 108 0.35 11.71 13.24
C GLN A 108 0.83 11.53 11.81
N SER A 109 2.02 10.95 11.61
CA SER A 109 2.53 10.69 10.26
C SER A 109 1.77 9.53 9.64
N ILE A 110 1.32 9.71 8.39
CA ILE A 110 0.74 8.62 7.58
C ILE A 110 1.75 8.03 6.60
N GLY A 111 3.00 8.51 6.63
CA GLY A 111 4.11 7.99 5.84
C GLY A 111 4.62 8.94 4.75
N ARG A 112 5.46 8.38 3.88
CA ARG A 112 6.00 9.05 2.70
C ARG A 112 5.04 8.89 1.54
N TYR A 113 4.96 9.90 0.70
CA TYR A 113 4.37 9.79 -0.63
C TYR A 113 5.44 10.02 -1.69
N TRP A 114 5.29 9.32 -2.83
CA TRP A 114 6.18 9.49 -3.97
C TRP A 114 5.43 9.20 -5.27
N VAL A 115 4.57 10.15 -5.64
CA VAL A 115 3.70 10.06 -6.81
C VAL A 115 4.48 10.24 -8.10
N SER A 116 5.55 11.05 -8.09
CA SER A 116 6.42 11.23 -9.26
C SER A 116 7.29 10.00 -9.59
N TYR A 117 7.29 8.97 -8.73
CA TYR A 117 7.94 7.71 -9.01
C TYR A 117 7.01 6.82 -9.84
N ASN A 118 7.27 6.79 -11.15
CA ASN A 118 6.42 6.09 -12.09
C ASN A 118 6.87 4.63 -12.31
N SER A 119 5.88 3.75 -12.45
CA SER A 119 6.04 2.42 -13.02
C SER A 119 6.51 2.49 -14.49
N PRO A 120 6.99 1.38 -15.08
CA PRO A 120 7.29 1.31 -16.51
C PRO A 120 6.12 1.69 -17.44
N LEU A 121 4.88 1.66 -16.92
CA LEU A 121 3.67 2.06 -17.64
C LEU A 121 3.40 3.58 -17.56
N GLY A 122 4.31 4.37 -16.97
CA GLY A 122 4.18 5.82 -16.85
C GLY A 122 3.15 6.27 -15.80
N ARG A 123 2.69 5.37 -14.93
CA ARG A 123 1.74 5.68 -13.84
C ARG A 123 2.45 5.70 -12.49
N PRO A 124 2.05 6.56 -11.54
CA PRO A 124 2.57 6.55 -10.18
C PRO A 124 2.53 5.14 -9.58
N THR A 125 3.59 4.73 -8.89
CA THR A 125 3.59 3.42 -8.19
C THR A 125 2.59 3.37 -7.04
N GLN A 126 2.25 4.54 -6.47
CA GLN A 126 1.19 4.71 -5.49
C GLN A 126 0.60 6.12 -5.61
N GLU A 127 -0.72 6.19 -5.80
CA GLU A 127 -1.48 7.45 -5.94
C GLU A 127 -2.31 7.80 -4.70
N GLU A 128 -2.72 6.77 -3.95
CA GLU A 128 -3.59 6.87 -2.78
C GLU A 128 -2.84 6.45 -1.51
N TYR A 129 -2.96 7.29 -0.47
CA TYR A 129 -2.25 7.14 0.80
C TYR A 129 -3.25 7.01 1.94
N HIS A 130 -3.25 5.86 2.61
CA HIS A 130 -4.23 5.54 3.63
C HIS A 130 -4.15 6.49 4.83
N VAL A 131 -5.30 7.00 5.26
CA VAL A 131 -5.48 7.75 6.50
C VAL A 131 -6.28 6.89 7.47
N PRO A 132 -5.67 6.41 8.56
CA PRO A 132 -6.39 5.67 9.59
C PRO A 132 -7.53 6.51 10.17
N ARG A 133 -8.75 5.97 10.21
CA ARG A 133 -9.92 6.63 10.81
C ARG A 133 -9.66 7.06 12.25
N ALA A 134 -8.85 6.30 12.99
CA ALA A 134 -8.45 6.61 14.36
C ALA A 134 -7.63 7.91 14.50
N PHE A 135 -7.05 8.42 13.41
CA PHE A 135 -6.34 9.70 13.42
C PHE A 135 -7.29 10.90 13.24
N LEU A 136 -8.56 10.66 12.89
CA LEU A 136 -9.52 11.70 12.56
C LEU A 136 -10.42 12.07 13.74
N LYS A 137 -10.64 13.37 13.91
CA LYS A 137 -11.74 13.98 14.67
C LYS A 137 -12.92 14.20 13.72
N PRO A 138 -14.16 14.38 14.22
CA PRO A 138 -15.31 14.66 13.37
C PRO A 138 -15.12 15.89 12.47
N LYS A 139 -14.50 16.94 13.01
CA LYS A 139 -14.26 18.20 12.31
C LYS A 139 -12.86 18.75 12.56
N ASN A 140 -12.44 19.66 11.69
CA ASN A 140 -11.26 20.49 11.89
C ASN A 140 -9.97 19.65 12.10
N ASN A 141 -9.75 18.68 11.21
CA ASN A 141 -8.55 17.86 11.16
C ASN A 141 -7.43 18.63 10.47
N LEU A 142 -6.28 18.75 11.13
CA LEU A 142 -5.10 19.38 10.56
C LEU A 142 -4.42 18.41 9.60
N LEU A 143 -4.38 18.75 8.31
CA LEU A 143 -3.55 18.09 7.30
C LEU A 143 -2.29 18.92 7.08
N VAL A 144 -1.11 18.31 7.20
CA VAL A 144 0.16 18.94 6.87
C VAL A 144 0.93 18.06 5.89
N VAL A 145 1.45 18.68 4.82
CA VAL A 145 2.22 18.02 3.78
C VAL A 145 3.56 18.71 3.65
N PHE A 146 4.64 17.94 3.75
CA PHE A 146 5.95 18.37 3.29
C PHE A 146 6.10 17.92 1.83
N GLU A 147 6.38 18.84 0.93
CA GLU A 147 6.59 18.61 -0.51
C GLU A 147 8.03 18.98 -0.88
N GLU A 148 8.76 18.01 -1.37
CA GLU A 148 10.19 18.08 -1.58
C GLU A 148 10.55 18.64 -2.95
N THR A 149 9.75 18.35 -3.97
CA THR A 149 10.08 18.63 -5.39
C THR A 149 9.29 19.80 -5.96
N GLY A 150 8.01 19.94 -5.60
CA GLY A 150 7.16 21.05 -6.07
C GLY A 150 5.86 20.57 -6.70
N GLY A 151 4.97 20.02 -5.89
CA GLY A 151 3.62 19.60 -6.22
C GLY A 151 2.57 20.69 -6.01
N ASN A 152 1.43 20.59 -6.72
CA ASN A 152 0.30 21.49 -6.53
C ASN A 152 -0.67 20.91 -5.47
N PRO A 153 -0.82 21.56 -4.29
CA PRO A 153 -1.67 21.05 -3.20
C PRO A 153 -3.17 21.21 -3.44
N GLU A 154 -3.62 22.04 -4.39
CA GLU A 154 -5.04 22.36 -4.60
C GLU A 154 -5.87 21.19 -5.14
N LYS A 155 -5.20 20.17 -5.72
CA LYS A 155 -5.85 18.99 -6.30
C LYS A 155 -5.62 17.73 -5.45
N ILE A 156 -5.27 17.89 -4.18
CA ILE A 156 -5.25 16.77 -3.23
C ILE A 156 -6.71 16.43 -2.90
N ASP A 157 -7.12 15.20 -3.18
CA ASP A 157 -8.47 14.72 -2.86
C ASP A 157 -8.47 13.90 -1.57
N ILE A 158 -9.52 14.07 -0.76
CA ILE A 158 -9.84 13.16 0.34
C ILE A 158 -10.92 12.20 -0.15
N LEU A 159 -10.63 10.91 -0.07
CA LEU A 159 -11.48 9.86 -0.61
C LEU A 159 -11.92 8.90 0.48
N THR A 160 -13.10 8.30 0.28
CA THR A 160 -13.49 7.08 0.98
C THR A 160 -13.27 5.89 0.05
N VAL A 161 -12.65 4.84 0.59
CA VAL A 161 -12.38 3.61 -0.15
C VAL A 161 -13.55 2.67 0.04
N ASN A 162 -14.21 2.31 -1.05
CA ASN A 162 -15.25 1.30 -1.02
C ASN A 162 -14.62 -0.10 -0.92
N ARG A 163 -15.11 -0.92 0.01
CA ARG A 163 -14.72 -2.33 0.21
C ARG A 163 -15.85 -3.31 -0.12
N ASP A 164 -16.77 -2.91 -1.00
CA ASP A 164 -17.83 -3.79 -1.50
C ASP A 164 -17.25 -4.96 -2.29
N THR A 165 -16.18 -4.76 -3.06
CA THR A 165 -15.48 -5.87 -3.70
C THR A 165 -14.38 -6.41 -2.78
N ILE A 166 -14.49 -7.68 -2.39
CA ILE A 166 -13.45 -8.40 -1.64
C ILE A 166 -12.95 -9.59 -2.46
N CYS A 167 -11.69 -9.97 -2.22
CA CYS A 167 -11.07 -11.09 -2.92
C CYS A 167 -10.27 -11.97 -1.99
N SER A 168 -10.10 -13.23 -2.40
CA SER A 168 -9.21 -14.21 -1.75
C SER A 168 -8.44 -14.95 -2.84
N ILE A 169 -7.13 -15.07 -2.67
CA ILE A 169 -6.24 -15.77 -3.60
C ILE A 169 -5.36 -16.76 -2.84
N ILE A 170 -5.51 -18.03 -3.16
CA ILE A 170 -4.69 -19.10 -2.60
C ILE A 170 -4.18 -20.01 -3.71
N THR A 171 -2.99 -20.54 -3.51
CA THR A 171 -2.33 -21.46 -4.45
C THR A 171 -2.32 -22.88 -3.90
N GLU A 172 -2.01 -23.85 -4.75
CA GLU A 172 -1.81 -25.23 -4.34
C GLU A 172 -0.75 -25.37 -3.23
N ASN A 173 0.27 -24.52 -3.23
CA ASN A 173 1.31 -24.51 -2.19
C ASN A 173 1.08 -23.44 -1.10
N HIS A 174 -0.13 -22.90 -0.98
CA HIS A 174 -0.42 -21.87 0.01
C HIS A 174 -0.21 -22.45 1.42
N PRO A 175 0.60 -21.78 2.27
CA PRO A 175 0.84 -22.27 3.62
C PRO A 175 -0.46 -22.17 4.44
N PRO A 176 -0.73 -23.13 5.33
CA PRO A 176 -1.82 -23.02 6.27
C PRO A 176 -1.57 -21.88 7.27
N SER A 177 -2.62 -21.38 7.90
CA SER A 177 -2.55 -20.29 8.89
C SER A 177 -1.53 -20.60 10.00
N VAL A 178 -0.77 -19.60 10.43
CA VAL A 178 0.18 -19.74 11.57
C VAL A 178 -0.51 -20.19 12.86
N ASN A 179 -1.79 -19.87 13.02
CA ASN A 179 -2.60 -20.30 14.17
C ASN A 179 -2.93 -21.80 14.15
N SER A 180 -2.69 -22.50 13.04
CA SER A 180 -2.86 -23.95 12.94
C SER A 180 -1.66 -24.76 13.44
N TRP A 181 -0.63 -24.08 13.96
CA TRP A 181 0.59 -24.68 14.47
C TRP A 181 0.76 -24.38 15.96
N GLU A 182 1.31 -25.34 16.69
CA GLU A 182 1.82 -25.13 18.04
C GLU A 182 3.28 -25.55 18.15
N ARG A 183 3.98 -24.96 19.11
CA ARG A 183 5.35 -25.34 19.44
C ARG A 183 5.34 -26.18 20.72
N LYS A 184 5.82 -27.42 20.61
CA LYS A 184 6.09 -28.28 21.77
C LYS A 184 7.61 -28.48 21.89
N GLY A 185 8.23 -27.77 22.83
CA GLY A 185 9.70 -27.75 22.95
C GLY A 185 10.36 -27.04 21.77
N ASN A 186 11.20 -27.76 21.02
CA ASN A 186 11.83 -27.26 19.77
C ASN A 186 11.14 -27.75 18.49
N GLU A 187 10.03 -28.48 18.62
CA GLU A 187 9.29 -29.02 17.49
C GLU A 187 8.03 -28.20 17.21
N LEU A 188 7.82 -27.87 15.94
CA LEU A 188 6.55 -27.32 15.44
C LEU A 188 5.66 -28.48 15.02
N ARG A 189 4.45 -28.54 15.56
CA ARG A 189 3.45 -29.54 15.19
C ARG A 189 2.12 -28.89 14.85
N PRO A 190 1.36 -29.40 13.88
CA PRO A 190 0.04 -28.87 13.56
C PRO A 190 -0.95 -29.19 14.69
N LEU A 191 -1.76 -28.21 15.08
CA LEU A 191 -2.86 -28.34 16.05
C LEU A 191 -4.06 -29.10 15.48
N VAL A 192 -4.29 -28.94 14.17
CA VAL A 192 -5.44 -29.48 13.45
C VAL A 192 -5.00 -29.98 12.07
N LYS A 193 -5.85 -30.77 11.40
CA LYS A 193 -5.64 -31.12 9.99
C LYS A 193 -5.47 -29.82 9.20
N LEU A 194 -4.35 -29.67 8.51
CA LEU A 194 -4.02 -28.48 7.73
C LEU A 194 -4.96 -28.43 6.52
N VAL A 195 -6.04 -27.68 6.64
CA VAL A 195 -6.95 -27.38 5.52
C VAL A 195 -6.51 -26.05 4.93
N ARG A 196 -6.20 -26.05 3.64
CA ARG A 196 -5.96 -24.84 2.87
C ARG A 196 -7.33 -24.32 2.44
N GLU A 197 -7.68 -23.12 2.85
CA GLU A 197 -8.98 -22.54 2.52
C GLU A 197 -8.85 -21.07 2.15
N ALA A 198 -9.64 -20.65 1.17
CA ALA A 198 -9.77 -19.25 0.82
C ALA A 198 -10.79 -18.64 1.77
N GLU A 199 -10.36 -17.67 2.57
CA GLU A 199 -11.23 -16.95 3.50
C GLU A 199 -11.69 -15.64 2.87
N LEU A 200 -13.00 -15.35 3.00
CA LEU A 200 -13.65 -14.12 2.57
C LEU A 200 -14.53 -13.62 3.72
N SER A 201 -14.43 -12.33 4.04
CA SER A 201 -15.25 -11.67 5.07
C SER A 201 -15.65 -10.27 4.60
N CYS A 202 -16.95 -10.03 4.51
CA CYS A 202 -17.50 -8.74 4.10
C CYS A 202 -17.43 -7.73 5.26
N PRO A 203 -17.01 -6.48 5.00
CA PRO A 203 -16.97 -5.43 6.01
C PRO A 203 -18.37 -4.99 6.44
N ASP A 204 -18.45 -4.28 7.57
CA ASP A 204 -19.67 -3.58 8.05
C ASP A 204 -20.94 -4.46 8.13
N LYS A 205 -20.77 -5.77 8.39
CA LYS A 205 -21.86 -6.77 8.43
C LYS A 205 -22.63 -6.96 7.12
N LYS A 206 -22.08 -6.48 5.99
CA LYS A 206 -22.63 -6.75 4.65
C LYS A 206 -22.61 -8.24 4.36
N VAL A 207 -23.41 -8.68 3.39
CA VAL A 207 -23.41 -10.07 2.95
C VAL A 207 -22.90 -10.15 1.52
N ILE A 208 -22.32 -11.30 1.17
CA ILE A 208 -21.91 -11.59 -0.20
C ILE A 208 -23.17 -11.74 -1.05
N THR A 209 -23.44 -10.77 -1.91
CA THR A 209 -24.64 -10.75 -2.76
C THR A 209 -24.36 -11.23 -4.18
N LYS A 210 -23.11 -11.17 -4.62
CA LYS A 210 -22.72 -11.59 -5.96
C LYS A 210 -21.32 -12.17 -5.97
N VAL A 211 -21.14 -13.28 -6.70
CA VAL A 211 -19.81 -13.76 -7.09
C VAL A 211 -19.47 -13.14 -8.43
N GLU A 212 -18.43 -12.29 -8.47
CA GLU A 212 -18.06 -11.55 -9.68
C GLU A 212 -17.07 -12.31 -10.54
N PHE A 213 -16.16 -13.04 -9.91
CA PHE A 213 -15.17 -13.86 -10.59
C PHE A 213 -14.74 -15.02 -9.70
N VAL A 214 -14.60 -16.19 -10.32
CA VAL A 214 -13.89 -17.33 -9.73
C VAL A 214 -12.94 -17.85 -10.79
N GLY A 215 -11.69 -18.07 -10.43
CA GLY A 215 -10.69 -18.71 -11.26
C GLY A 215 -10.08 -19.88 -10.50
N PHE A 216 -9.95 -21.03 -11.15
CA PHE A 216 -9.24 -22.19 -10.61
C PHE A 216 -8.28 -22.74 -11.67
N GLY A 217 -6.99 -22.47 -11.50
CA GLY A 217 -5.97 -22.76 -12.51
C GLY A 217 -5.01 -21.58 -12.67
N GLU A 218 -4.90 -21.08 -13.89
CA GLU A 218 -4.12 -19.89 -14.22
C GLU A 218 -5.03 -18.66 -14.12
N VAL A 219 -4.60 -17.66 -13.33
CA VAL A 219 -5.33 -16.40 -13.13
C VAL A 219 -4.34 -15.26 -13.21
N ASP A 220 -4.67 -14.25 -13.99
CA ASP A 220 -3.90 -13.03 -14.13
C ASP A 220 -4.61 -11.84 -13.47
N GLY A 221 -3.83 -10.83 -13.12
CA GLY A 221 -4.33 -9.57 -12.57
C GLY A 221 -4.39 -9.56 -11.04
N ALA A 222 -5.12 -8.57 -10.50
CA ALA A 222 -5.28 -8.33 -9.07
C ALA A 222 -6.76 -8.22 -8.72
N CYS A 223 -7.08 -8.21 -7.43
CA CYS A 223 -8.45 -8.04 -6.94
C CYS A 223 -9.14 -6.83 -7.60
N GLY A 224 -10.35 -7.04 -8.12
CA GLY A 224 -11.11 -6.05 -8.90
C GLY A 224 -10.86 -6.10 -10.41
N ALA A 225 -9.81 -6.80 -10.86
CA ALA A 225 -9.41 -6.88 -12.26
C ALA A 225 -8.85 -8.26 -12.65
N PHE A 226 -9.32 -9.32 -12.00
CA PHE A 226 -8.91 -10.68 -12.34
C PHE A 226 -9.33 -11.04 -13.77
N LYS A 227 -8.47 -11.81 -14.43
CA LYS A 227 -8.71 -12.36 -15.76
C LYS A 227 -8.49 -13.86 -15.73
N PRO A 228 -9.38 -14.65 -16.35
CA PRO A 228 -9.16 -16.07 -16.47
C PRO A 228 -7.97 -16.32 -17.40
N GLY A 229 -7.08 -17.24 -17.00
CA GLY A 229 -6.04 -17.77 -17.88
C GLY A 229 -6.58 -18.83 -18.83
N LYS A 230 -5.68 -19.66 -19.39
CA LYS A 230 -6.06 -20.66 -20.41
C LYS A 230 -6.85 -21.85 -19.84
N CYS A 231 -6.79 -22.06 -18.53
CA CYS A 231 -7.54 -23.09 -17.83
C CYS A 231 -8.42 -22.47 -16.75
N HIS A 232 -9.72 -22.69 -16.89
CA HIS A 232 -10.75 -22.25 -15.97
C HIS A 232 -11.70 -23.42 -15.71
N SER A 233 -12.18 -23.53 -14.47
CA SER A 233 -13.11 -24.57 -14.04
C SER A 233 -14.48 -23.97 -13.74
N THR A 234 -15.51 -24.51 -14.37
CA THR A 234 -16.90 -24.07 -14.15
C THR A 234 -17.48 -24.59 -12.84
N LYS A 235 -16.99 -25.73 -12.34
CA LYS A 235 -17.38 -26.30 -11.05
C LYS A 235 -16.95 -25.44 -9.87
N ALA A 236 -15.78 -24.79 -9.95
CA ALA A 236 -15.29 -23.90 -8.91
C ALA A 236 -16.27 -22.75 -8.63
N LEU A 237 -16.86 -22.17 -9.69
CA LEU A 237 -17.86 -21.11 -9.55
C LEU A 237 -19.08 -21.58 -8.73
N LYS A 238 -19.65 -22.75 -9.09
CA LYS A 238 -20.82 -23.31 -8.40
C LYS A 238 -20.55 -23.63 -6.92
N ASP A 239 -19.36 -24.16 -6.62
CA ASP A 239 -18.97 -24.47 -5.24
C ASP A 239 -18.85 -23.18 -4.40
N VAL A 240 -18.22 -22.14 -4.95
CA VAL A 240 -18.10 -20.83 -4.30
C VAL A 240 -19.48 -20.19 -4.11
N GLU A 241 -20.35 -20.19 -5.13
CA GLU A 241 -21.72 -19.67 -5.01
C GLU A 241 -22.49 -20.36 -3.90
N SER A 242 -22.44 -21.69 -3.85
CA SER A 242 -23.12 -22.48 -2.81
C SER A 242 -22.56 -22.22 -1.40
N LEU A 243 -21.27 -21.93 -1.28
CA LEU A 243 -20.63 -21.72 0.03
C LEU A 243 -20.74 -20.29 0.53
N CYS A 244 -20.74 -19.30 -0.37
CA CYS A 244 -20.51 -17.90 -0.02
C CYS A 244 -21.75 -17.00 -0.16
N LEU A 245 -22.63 -17.23 -1.14
CA LEU A 245 -23.77 -16.34 -1.37
C LEU A 245 -24.68 -16.24 -0.13
N GLY A 246 -25.08 -15.02 0.22
CA GLY A 246 -25.94 -14.70 1.35
C GLY A 246 -25.26 -14.75 2.72
N LYS A 247 -23.96 -15.04 2.79
CA LYS A 247 -23.20 -15.07 4.06
C LYS A 247 -22.32 -13.83 4.19
N ASN A 248 -22.08 -13.39 5.43
CA ASN A 248 -21.11 -12.34 5.73
C ASN A 248 -19.67 -12.87 5.59
N GLU A 249 -19.44 -14.12 5.96
CA GLU A 249 -18.14 -14.79 5.86
C GLU A 249 -18.30 -16.16 5.19
N CYS A 250 -17.30 -16.57 4.42
CA CYS A 250 -17.23 -17.92 3.88
C CYS A 250 -15.78 -18.42 3.79
N LYS A 251 -15.65 -19.74 3.85
CA LYS A 251 -14.39 -20.47 3.71
C LYS A 251 -14.55 -21.48 2.58
N VAL A 252 -13.65 -21.43 1.60
CA VAL A 252 -13.67 -22.33 0.44
C VAL A 252 -12.44 -23.23 0.48
N PRO A 253 -12.60 -24.52 0.81
CA PRO A 253 -11.49 -25.46 0.85
C PRO A 253 -10.82 -25.64 -0.52
N PHE A 254 -9.48 -25.68 -0.53
CA PHE A 254 -8.69 -25.98 -1.73
C PHE A 254 -8.63 -27.48 -1.96
N GLU A 255 -9.74 -28.04 -2.45
CA GLU A 255 -9.90 -29.47 -2.73
C GLU A 255 -10.12 -29.66 -4.24
N LYS A 256 -9.19 -30.37 -4.92
CA LYS A 256 -9.24 -30.55 -6.38
C LYS A 256 -10.52 -31.25 -6.82
N GLU A 257 -11.00 -32.18 -6.00
CA GLU A 257 -12.22 -32.96 -6.24
C GLU A 257 -13.47 -32.06 -6.24
N ARG A 258 -13.42 -30.91 -5.55
CA ARG A 258 -14.51 -29.94 -5.50
C ARG A 258 -14.36 -28.87 -6.57
N LEU A 259 -13.14 -28.41 -6.80
CA LEU A 259 -12.87 -27.24 -7.63
C LEU A 259 -12.59 -27.57 -9.10
N ALA A 260 -12.14 -28.78 -9.43
CA ALA A 260 -11.82 -29.17 -10.81
C ALA A 260 -13.01 -29.86 -11.52
N ASP A 261 -13.21 -29.51 -12.79
CA ASP A 261 -14.15 -30.21 -13.69
C ASP A 261 -13.68 -31.65 -13.94
N ALA A 262 -14.61 -32.62 -13.90
CA ALA A 262 -14.29 -34.04 -14.02
C ALA A 262 -13.78 -34.37 -15.44
N GLY A 263 -12.60 -35.01 -15.54
CA GLY A 263 -12.07 -35.55 -16.80
C GLY A 263 -11.45 -34.51 -17.75
N ASN A 264 -11.35 -33.23 -17.36
CA ASN A 264 -10.80 -32.17 -18.21
C ASN A 264 -9.86 -31.26 -17.40
N ASP A 265 -8.77 -31.83 -16.86
CA ASP A 265 -7.68 -30.98 -16.37
C ASP A 265 -7.04 -30.29 -17.58
N THR A 266 -7.55 -29.10 -17.89
CA THR A 266 -7.08 -28.24 -18.99
C THR A 266 -5.65 -27.73 -18.80
N CYS A 267 -5.03 -27.97 -17.64
CA CYS A 267 -3.66 -27.56 -17.32
C CYS A 267 -2.96 -28.51 -16.31
N PRO A 268 -2.57 -29.74 -16.70
CA PRO A 268 -1.99 -30.73 -15.78
C PRO A 268 -0.62 -30.33 -15.21
N ASN A 269 0.11 -29.44 -15.90
CA ASN A 269 1.46 -28.99 -15.53
C ASN A 269 1.51 -27.58 -14.93
N VAL A 270 0.36 -27.02 -14.53
CA VAL A 270 0.29 -25.67 -13.94
C VAL A 270 -0.11 -25.79 -12.48
N SER A 271 0.69 -25.20 -11.59
CA SER A 271 0.33 -25.03 -10.18
C SER A 271 -0.98 -24.27 -10.10
N LYS A 272 -2.02 -24.89 -9.51
CA LYS A 272 -3.36 -24.30 -9.50
C LYS A 272 -3.44 -23.13 -8.53
N THR A 273 -4.14 -22.08 -8.94
CA THR A 273 -4.51 -20.94 -8.10
C THR A 273 -6.02 -20.82 -8.06
N LEU A 274 -6.59 -20.73 -6.85
CA LEU A 274 -7.98 -20.36 -6.61
C LEU A 274 -8.02 -18.86 -6.33
N ALA A 275 -8.61 -18.09 -7.23
CA ALA A 275 -8.88 -16.68 -7.06
C ALA A 275 -10.39 -16.46 -7.04
N ILE A 276 -10.89 -15.83 -5.98
CA ILE A 276 -12.30 -15.53 -5.78
C ILE A 276 -12.45 -14.03 -5.62
N GLN A 277 -13.42 -13.44 -6.32
CA GLN A 277 -13.85 -12.06 -6.17
C GLN A 277 -15.36 -12.03 -6.01
N VAL A 278 -15.81 -11.34 -4.97
CA VAL A 278 -17.23 -11.21 -4.65
C VAL A 278 -17.57 -9.76 -4.32
N ALA A 279 -18.84 -9.41 -4.53
CA ALA A 279 -19.41 -8.15 -4.09
C ALA A 279 -20.22 -8.35 -2.81
N CYS A 280 -20.03 -7.43 -1.87
CA CYS A 280 -20.68 -7.30 -0.59
C CYS A 280 -21.64 -6.11 -0.63
N SER A 281 -22.87 -6.30 -0.13
CA SER A 281 -23.83 -5.21 0.07
C SER A 281 -24.72 -5.44 1.28
#